data_AF-A0A7W8URH1-F1
#
_entry.id   AF-A0A7W8URH1-F1
#
_cell.length_a   1.000
_cell.length_b   1.000
_cell.length_c   1.000
_cell.angle_alpha   90.00
_cell.angle_beta   90.00
_cell.angle_gamma   90.00
#
_symmetry.space_group_name_H-M   'P 1'
#
loop_
_entity.id
_entity.type
_entity.pdbx_description
1 polymer ?
#
loop_
_entity_poly.entity_id
_entity_poly.type
_entity_poly.pdbx_seq_one_letter_code
_entity_poly.pdbx_strand_id
1 'polypeptide(L)'
;MHRLAQALTLWDGTMLQTLSDMALRVCDAGSAGIGLVETDTDGTPIFRWVAVSGACLAAVGSTIPIAESPGGVTLELATGQLFSFP
;
A
#
# COMPACT_ATOMS: atom_id res chain seq x y z
N MET A 1 13.88 10.77 -10.72
CA MET A 1 14.76 9.70 -10.18
C MET A 1 15.49 10.08 -8.89
N HIS A 2 15.88 11.35 -8.67
CA HIS A 2 16.66 11.73 -7.48
C HIS A 2 15.92 11.57 -6.14
N ARG A 3 14.60 11.85 -6.10
CA ARG A 3 13.77 11.71 -4.90
C ARG A 3 13.65 10.27 -4.38
N LEU A 4 13.58 9.29 -5.26
CA LEU A 4 13.51 7.87 -4.86
C LEU A 4 14.82 7.42 -4.20
N ALA A 5 15.95 7.79 -4.79
CA ALA A 5 17.28 7.49 -4.23
C ALA A 5 17.50 8.15 -2.86
N GLN A 6 16.98 9.35 -2.64
CA GLN A 6 17.05 10.06 -1.36
C GLN A 6 16.11 9.45 -0.31
N ALA A 7 14.93 8.97 -0.72
CA ALA A 7 13.99 8.35 0.19
C ALA A 7 14.49 6.98 0.68
N LEU A 8 15.25 6.24 -0.14
CA LEU A 8 15.89 4.98 0.23
C LEU A 8 16.93 5.09 1.36
N THR A 9 17.47 6.29 1.63
CA THR A 9 18.43 6.52 2.71
C THR A 9 17.81 6.87 4.06
N LEU A 10 16.49 7.07 4.12
CA LEU A 10 15.75 7.41 5.33
C LEU A 10 14.78 6.26 5.66
N TRP A 11 15.01 5.58 6.78
CA TRP A 11 14.15 4.48 7.28
C TRP A 11 12.80 5.00 7.81
N ASP A 12 12.57 6.31 7.81
CA ASP A 12 11.28 6.88 8.19
C ASP A 12 10.23 6.71 7.08
N GLY A 13 8.94 6.70 7.43
CA GLY A 13 7.82 6.44 6.51
C GLY A 13 7.76 7.33 5.26
N THR A 14 8.64 8.33 5.14
CA THR A 14 8.83 9.20 3.97
C THR A 14 9.15 8.41 2.70
N MET A 15 9.87 7.28 2.80
CA MET A 15 10.16 6.44 1.64
C MET A 15 8.90 5.85 1.02
N LEU A 16 8.07 5.21 1.83
CA LEU A 16 6.85 4.55 1.37
C LEU A 16 5.83 5.58 0.87
N GLN A 17 5.75 6.74 1.53
CA GLN A 17 4.91 7.84 1.03
C GLN A 17 5.39 8.36 -0.33
N THR A 18 6.70 8.52 -0.52
CA THR A 18 7.26 8.94 -1.81
C THR A 18 6.95 7.94 -2.92
N LEU A 19 7.02 6.64 -2.62
CA LEU A 19 6.66 5.58 -3.57
C LEU A 19 5.18 5.62 -3.93
N SER A 20 4.29 5.76 -2.95
CA SER A 20 2.86 5.90 -3.17
C SER A 20 2.53 7.12 -4.05
N ASP A 21 3.14 8.27 -3.75
CA ASP A 21 2.97 9.49 -4.53
C ASP A 21 3.50 9.34 -5.96
N MET A 22 4.58 8.58 -6.15
CA MET A 22 5.11 8.28 -7.48
C MET A 22 4.17 7.36 -8.26
N ALA A 23 3.70 6.28 -7.65
CA ALA A 23 2.75 5.34 -8.27
C ALA A 23 1.48 6.06 -8.75
N LEU A 24 0.90 6.93 -7.93
CA LEU A 24 -0.26 7.73 -8.31
C LEU A 24 0.00 8.54 -9.59
N ARG A 25 1.15 9.23 -9.67
CA ARG A 25 1.48 10.08 -10.82
C ARG A 25 1.81 9.30 -12.09
N VAL A 26 2.57 8.21 -11.98
CA VAL A 26 3.02 7.46 -13.18
C VAL A 26 1.92 6.57 -13.74
N CYS A 27 0.99 6.12 -12.90
CA CYS A 27 -0.15 5.30 -13.31
C CYS A 27 -1.39 6.13 -13.68
N ASP A 28 -1.35 7.46 -13.54
CA ASP A 28 -2.50 8.36 -13.69
C ASP A 28 -3.73 7.87 -12.88
N ALA A 29 -3.47 7.43 -11.65
CA ALA A 29 -4.47 6.77 -10.80
C ALA A 29 -5.19 7.77 -9.88
N GLY A 30 -6.44 7.46 -9.50
CA GLY A 30 -7.17 8.23 -8.50
C GLY A 30 -6.64 8.06 -7.07
N SER A 31 -5.98 6.93 -6.79
CA SER A 31 -5.30 6.66 -5.52
C SER A 31 -4.20 5.62 -5.71
N ALA A 32 -3.22 5.62 -4.80
CA ALA A 32 -2.22 4.57 -4.65
C ALA A 32 -1.94 4.38 -3.16
N GLY A 33 -1.48 3.19 -2.75
CA GLY A 33 -1.13 2.94 -1.36
C GLY A 33 -0.23 1.74 -1.19
N ILE A 34 0.42 1.68 -0.02
CA ILE A 34 1.31 0.59 0.40
C ILE A 34 0.78 0.05 1.73
N GLY A 35 0.39 -1.22 1.72
CA GLY A 35 0.03 -1.98 2.91
C GLY A 35 1.19 -2.87 3.37
N LEU A 36 1.49 -2.87 4.66
CA LEU A 36 2.38 -3.87 5.27
C LEU A 36 1.57 -5.02 5.82
N VAL A 37 2.07 -6.24 5.64
CA VAL A 37 1.52 -7.43 6.28
C VAL A 37 1.92 -7.41 7.75
N GLU A 38 0.93 -7.44 8.63
CA GLU A 38 1.09 -7.54 10.07
C GLU A 38 0.17 -8.64 10.62
N THR A 39 0.32 -8.93 11.90
CA THR A 39 -0.60 -9.79 12.65
C THR A 39 -1.25 -8.94 13.73
N ASP A 40 -2.58 -8.95 13.82
CA ASP A 40 -3.30 -8.24 14.87
C ASP A 40 -3.17 -8.93 16.24
N THR A 41 -3.83 -8.39 17.26
CA THR A 41 -3.79 -8.94 18.62
C THR A 41 -4.40 -10.34 18.76
N ASP A 42 -5.26 -10.72 17.82
CA ASP A 42 -5.98 -11.99 17.83
C ASP A 42 -5.29 -13.04 16.92
N GLY A 43 -4.16 -12.69 16.32
CA GLY A 43 -3.41 -13.58 15.42
C GLY A 43 -3.85 -13.51 13.95
N THR A 44 -4.73 -12.58 13.59
CA THR A 44 -5.25 -12.46 12.23
C THR A 44 -4.25 -11.72 11.34
N PRO A 45 -3.88 -12.27 10.17
CA PRO A 45 -3.09 -11.54 9.18
C PRO A 45 -3.88 -10.34 8.63
N ILE A 46 -3.29 -9.14 8.74
CA ILE A 46 -3.88 -7.88 8.29
C ILE A 46 -2.94 -7.13 7.35
N PHE A 47 -3.49 -6.26 6.53
CA PHE A 47 -2.76 -5.15 5.94
C PHE A 47 -2.90 -3.91 6.83
N ARG A 48 -1.78 -3.28 7.20
CA ARG A 48 -1.74 -1.91 7.72
C ARG A 48 -1.35 -0.95 6.60
N TRP A 49 -2.21 0.01 6.30
CA TRP A 49 -1.92 1.05 5.29
C TRP A 49 -0.97 2.10 5.87
N VAL A 50 0.32 2.00 5.53
CA VAL A 50 1.37 2.89 6.08
C VAL A 50 1.67 4.10 5.20
N ALA A 51 1.27 4.05 3.94
CA ALA A 51 1.37 5.15 2.99
C ALA A 51 0.20 5.08 2.01
N VAL A 52 -0.47 6.21 1.80
CA VAL A 52 -1.59 6.32 0.84
C VAL A 52 -1.54 7.70 0.20
N SER A 53 -1.88 7.77 -1.08
CA SER A 53 -1.92 9.00 -1.88
C SER A 53 -3.24 9.09 -2.63
N GLY A 54 -3.71 10.31 -2.86
CA GLY A 54 -4.92 10.57 -3.64
C GLY A 54 -6.21 10.36 -2.85
N ALA A 55 -7.25 9.86 -3.54
CA ALA A 55 -8.62 9.84 -3.04
C ALA A 55 -8.81 9.04 -1.73
N CYS A 56 -7.96 8.05 -1.46
CA CYS A 56 -8.05 7.21 -0.26
C CYS A 56 -7.14 7.66 0.90
N LEU A 57 -6.67 8.91 0.93
CA LEU A 57 -5.75 9.39 1.99
C LEU A 57 -6.26 9.14 3.42
N ALA A 58 -7.58 9.14 3.64
CA ALA A 58 -8.19 8.83 4.94
C ALA A 58 -7.96 7.38 5.42
N ALA A 59 -7.50 6.48 4.54
CA ALA A 59 -7.18 5.09 4.87
C ALA A 59 -5.80 4.92 5.54
N VAL A 60 -4.95 5.96 5.60
CA VAL A 60 -3.65 5.86 6.29
C VAL A 60 -3.86 5.48 7.75
N GLY A 61 -3.11 4.47 8.22
CA GLY A 61 -3.21 3.91 9.56
C GLY A 61 -4.35 2.92 9.77
N SER A 62 -5.27 2.79 8.81
CA SER A 62 -6.33 1.80 8.86
C SER A 62 -5.80 0.40 8.58
N THR A 63 -6.59 -0.61 8.96
CA THR A 63 -6.26 -2.01 8.79
C THR A 63 -7.40 -2.77 8.12
N ILE A 64 -7.07 -3.80 7.33
CA ILE A 64 -8.05 -4.74 6.77
C ILE A 64 -7.52 -6.17 6.90
N PRO A 65 -8.35 -7.16 7.26
CA PRO A 65 -7.95 -8.57 7.19
C PRO A 65 -7.48 -8.92 5.78
N ILE A 66 -6.37 -9.65 5.65
CA ILE A 66 -5.82 -10.00 4.33
C ILE A 66 -6.84 -10.77 3.49
N ALA A 67 -7.57 -11.68 4.14
CA ALA A 67 -8.62 -12.49 3.52
C ALA A 67 -9.80 -11.67 2.97
N GLU A 68 -9.99 -10.43 3.43
CA GLU A 68 -11.08 -9.54 3.00
C GLU A 68 -10.58 -8.44 2.04
N SER A 69 -9.35 -8.56 1.55
CA SER A 69 -8.71 -7.53 0.72
C SER A 69 -8.33 -8.06 -0.66
N PRO A 70 -8.41 -7.22 -1.72
CA PRO A 70 -7.85 -7.56 -3.04
C PRO A 70 -6.33 -7.89 -2.99
N GLY A 71 -5.63 -7.30 -2.02
CA GLY A 71 -4.21 -7.59 -1.77
C GLY A 71 -3.94 -9.03 -1.35
N GLY A 72 -4.90 -9.70 -0.69
CA GLY A 72 -4.79 -11.10 -0.30
C GLY A 72 -4.65 -12.02 -1.51
N VAL A 73 -5.47 -11.80 -2.55
CA VAL A 73 -5.41 -12.54 -3.82
C VAL A 73 -4.06 -12.34 -4.52
N THR A 74 -3.51 -11.11 -4.47
CA THR A 74 -2.18 -10.81 -5.03
C THR A 74 -1.06 -11.58 -4.31
N LEU A 75 -1.14 -11.69 -2.98
CA LEU A 75 -0.18 -12.47 -2.20
C LEU A 75 -0.31 -13.98 -2.47
N GLU A 76 -1.54 -14.50 -2.50
CA GLU A 76 -1.81 -15.92 -2.77
C GLU A 76 -1.28 -16.35 -4.15
N LEU A 77 -1.50 -15.54 -5.17
CA LEU A 77 -1.11 -15.85 -6.55
C LEU A 77 0.34 -15.46 -6.88
N ALA A 78 1.03 -14.77 -5.97
CA ALA A 78 2.39 -14.24 -6.16
C ALA A 78 2.58 -13.45 -7.47
N THR A 79 1.52 -12.73 -7.90
CA THR A 79 1.52 -11.95 -9.14
C THR A 79 0.50 -10.82 -9.07
N GLY A 80 0.77 -9.72 -9.80
CA GLY A 80 -0.09 -8.55 -9.83
C GLY A 80 -1.49 -8.88 -10.36
N GLN A 81 -2.51 -8.39 -9.67
CA GLN A 81 -3.92 -8.62 -10.00
C GLN A 81 -4.59 -7.34 -10.50
N LEU A 82 -5.53 -7.48 -11.44
CA LEU A 82 -6.38 -6.40 -11.93
C LEU A 82 -7.84 -6.77 -11.68
N PHE A 83 -8.57 -5.89 -11.01
CA PHE A 83 -9.98 -6.08 -10.68
C PHE A 83 -10.82 -5.02 -11.39
N SER A 84 -11.94 -5.43 -12.00
CA SER A 84 -12.89 -4.49 -12.64
C SER A 84 -14.05 -4.10 -11.74
N PHE A 85 -14.31 -4.87 -10.68
CA PHE A 85 -15.38 -4.66 -9.70
C PHE A 85 -14.86 -4.97 -8.29
N PRO A 86 -15.47 -4.38 -7.24
CA PRO A 86 -15.21 -4.76 -5.85
C PRO A 86 -15.52 -6.23 -5.57
#